data_AF-A0A2W6C745-F1
#
_entry.id   AF-A0A2W6C745-F1
#
_cell.length_a   1.000
_cell.length_b   1.000
_cell.length_c   1.000
_cell.angle_alpha   90.00
_cell.angle_beta   90.00
_cell.angle_gamma   90.00
#
_symmetry.space_group_name_H-M   'P 1'
#
loop_
_entity.id
_entity.type
_entity.pdbx_description
1 polymer ?
#
loop_
_entity_poly.entity_id
_entity_poly.type
_entity_poly.pdbx_seq_one_letter_code
_entity_poly.pdbx_strand_id
1 'polypeptide(L)'
;TGPSASAPTSGPAAGGGASGTGPSAAFCSLVTLDEARAALGGPVKPGLDRATRSSPFPGGGSCLYNGTTSVIGASYVVNVIVLGTKIPRSVYDSEFKGNPDAGPITPVPGLGEDAFSVPGVVSVFDHGLVMALEIVKNSRPADIAVIVGLLRKALARAGGLR
;
A
#
# COMPACT_ATOMS: atom_id res chain seq x y z
N THR A 1 -69.96 -6.70 4.98
CA THR A 1 -69.40 -5.51 5.64
C THR A 1 -67.93 -5.79 5.94
N GLY A 2 -67.00 -5.03 5.35
CA GLY A 2 -65.53 -5.16 5.54
C GLY A 2 -65.04 -4.59 6.89
N PRO A 3 -63.71 -4.48 7.16
CA PRO A 3 -62.76 -3.79 6.27
C PRO A 3 -61.30 -4.33 6.18
N SER A 4 -60.61 -3.79 5.16
CA SER A 4 -59.20 -3.38 5.03
C SER A 4 -57.99 -4.31 5.29
N ALA A 5 -57.37 -4.68 4.16
CA ALA A 5 -55.97 -4.46 3.74
C ALA A 5 -54.85 -4.16 4.75
N SER A 6 -53.73 -4.88 4.58
CA SER A 6 -52.35 -4.37 4.70
C SER A 6 -51.37 -5.23 3.89
N ALA A 7 -50.77 -4.65 2.85
CA ALA A 7 -49.38 -4.90 2.42
C ALA A 7 -48.51 -3.83 3.15
N PRO A 8 -47.17 -3.93 3.34
CA PRO A 8 -46.12 -4.47 2.44
C PRO A 8 -45.05 -5.31 3.21
N THR A 9 -43.99 -5.87 2.62
CA THR A 9 -42.70 -5.16 2.42
C THR A 9 -41.69 -6.13 1.79
N SER A 10 -41.06 -5.67 0.72
CA SER A 10 -39.88 -6.25 0.10
C SER A 10 -38.68 -6.27 1.06
N GLY A 11 -38.09 -7.45 1.30
CA GLY A 11 -36.75 -7.58 1.85
C GLY A 11 -35.75 -7.88 0.72
N PRO A 12 -34.70 -7.06 0.52
CA PRO A 12 -33.73 -7.26 -0.54
C PRO A 12 -32.77 -8.41 -0.22
N ALA A 13 -32.34 -9.08 -1.30
CA ALA A 13 -31.13 -9.86 -1.48
C ALA A 13 -30.34 -10.26 -0.22
N ALA A 14 -30.36 -11.55 0.10
CA ALA A 14 -29.16 -12.21 0.60
C ALA A 14 -28.14 -12.18 -0.55
N GLY A 15 -27.52 -11.00 -0.75
CA GLY A 15 -26.24 -10.89 -1.38
C GLY A 15 -25.29 -11.67 -0.49
N GLY A 16 -25.16 -12.97 -0.78
CA GLY A 16 -23.94 -13.70 -0.53
C GLY A 16 -22.87 -12.95 -1.28
N GLY A 17 -22.36 -11.88 -0.64
CA GLY A 17 -21.12 -11.25 -0.99
C GLY A 17 -20.11 -12.34 -0.83
N ALA A 18 -19.83 -13.02 -1.93
CA ALA A 18 -18.68 -13.86 -2.07
C ALA A 18 -17.53 -13.04 -1.51
N SER A 19 -17.03 -13.44 -0.34
CA SER A 19 -15.70 -13.10 0.10
C SER A 19 -14.82 -13.57 -1.04
N GLY A 20 -14.47 -12.64 -1.92
CA GLY A 20 -13.68 -12.92 -3.08
C GLY A 20 -12.34 -13.41 -2.58
N THR A 21 -12.14 -14.72 -2.63
CA THR A 21 -10.83 -15.36 -2.52
C THR A 21 -10.04 -15.13 -3.80
N GLY A 22 -9.92 -13.85 -4.19
CA GLY A 22 -8.89 -13.39 -5.11
C GLY A 22 -7.66 -12.98 -4.28
N PRO A 23 -6.47 -12.82 -4.89
CA PRO A 23 -5.21 -12.51 -4.20
C PRO A 23 -5.16 -11.12 -3.50
N SER A 24 -6.32 -10.50 -3.26
CA SER A 24 -6.53 -9.17 -2.67
C SER A 24 -6.16 -9.04 -1.18
N ALA A 25 -5.43 -9.99 -0.62
CA ALA A 25 -4.93 -9.93 0.77
C ALA A 25 -3.40 -9.98 0.85
N ALA A 26 -2.70 -10.10 -0.28
CA ALA A 26 -1.25 -10.27 -0.26
C ALA A 26 -0.52 -8.96 0.06
N PHE A 27 -0.91 -7.81 -0.50
CA PHE A 27 -0.14 -6.58 -0.32
C PHE A 27 -0.37 -5.96 1.07
N CYS A 28 -1.60 -6.03 1.59
CA CYS A 28 -1.90 -5.59 2.96
C CYS A 28 -1.35 -6.52 4.05
N SER A 29 -0.69 -7.63 3.67
CA SER A 29 0.07 -8.46 4.62
C SER A 29 1.50 -7.97 4.86
N LEU A 30 2.02 -7.10 3.98
CA LEU A 30 3.40 -6.59 4.03
C LEU A 30 3.61 -5.62 5.20
N VAL A 31 2.62 -4.77 5.45
CA VAL A 31 2.54 -3.88 6.61
C VAL A 31 1.26 -4.20 7.34
N THR A 32 1.33 -4.40 8.65
CA THR A 32 0.13 -4.69 9.45
C THR A 32 -0.65 -3.42 9.78
N LEU A 33 -1.92 -3.58 10.16
CA LEU A 33 -2.75 -2.48 10.60
C LEU A 33 -2.13 -1.73 11.80
N ASP A 34 -1.59 -2.46 12.78
CA ASP A 34 -1.01 -1.85 13.99
C ASP A 34 0.30 -1.12 13.69
N GLU A 35 1.08 -1.60 12.73
CA GLU A 35 2.25 -0.89 12.24
C GLU A 35 1.88 0.42 11.53
N ALA A 36 0.82 0.40 10.71
CA ALA A 36 0.30 1.63 10.09
C ALA A 36 -0.23 2.62 11.14
N ARG A 37 -0.93 2.14 12.18
CA ARG A 37 -1.38 2.96 13.32
C ARG A 37 -0.21 3.57 14.07
N ALA A 38 0.82 2.78 14.36
CA ALA A 38 2.01 3.24 15.06
C ALA A 38 2.74 4.32 14.25
N ALA A 39 2.89 4.12 12.93
CA ALA A 39 3.54 5.09 12.04
C ALA A 39 2.77 6.41 11.93
N LEU A 40 1.44 6.35 11.81
CA LEU A 40 0.61 7.55 11.75
C LEU A 40 0.37 8.18 13.14
N GLY A 41 0.60 7.44 14.22
CA GLY A 41 0.39 7.89 15.60
C GLY A 41 -1.08 8.06 15.95
N GLY A 42 -1.95 7.22 15.40
CA GLY A 42 -3.40 7.35 15.60
C GLY A 42 -4.23 6.24 14.96
N PRO A 43 -5.56 6.32 15.07
CA PRO A 43 -6.46 5.34 14.48
C PRO A 43 -6.43 5.43 12.95
N VAL A 44 -6.39 4.25 12.31
CA VAL A 44 -6.36 4.08 10.85
C VAL A 44 -7.42 3.05 10.44
N LYS A 45 -7.97 3.23 9.24
CA LYS A 45 -8.90 2.30 8.61
C LYS A 45 -8.18 1.00 8.22
N PRO A 46 -8.91 -0.13 8.09
CA PRO A 46 -8.38 -1.32 7.46
C PRO A 46 -7.75 -1.00 6.11
N GLY A 47 -6.64 -1.67 5.80
CA GLY A 47 -5.91 -1.48 4.54
C GLY A 47 -6.79 -1.83 3.34
N LEU A 48 -6.71 -1.00 2.30
CA LEU A 48 -7.36 -1.25 1.02
C LEU A 48 -6.32 -1.80 0.05
N ASP A 49 -6.43 -3.09 -0.25
CA ASP A 49 -5.61 -3.78 -1.25
C ASP A 49 -6.07 -3.40 -2.66
N ARG A 50 -5.12 -3.08 -3.52
CA ARG A 50 -5.36 -2.73 -4.92
C ARG A 50 -4.33 -3.43 -5.81
N ALA A 51 -4.76 -4.48 -6.50
CA ALA A 51 -3.96 -5.05 -7.57
C ALA A 51 -3.90 -4.09 -8.76
N THR A 52 -2.70 -3.82 -9.28
CA THR A 52 -2.50 -2.98 -10.45
C THR A 52 -2.72 -3.81 -11.71
N ARG A 53 -3.98 -3.93 -12.15
CA ARG A 53 -4.35 -4.74 -13.34
C ARG A 53 -3.76 -4.23 -14.66
N SER A 54 -3.34 -2.97 -14.70
CA SER A 54 -2.83 -2.30 -15.91
C SER A 54 -1.32 -2.06 -15.89
N SER A 55 -0.58 -2.64 -14.93
CA SER A 55 0.87 -2.50 -14.91
C SER A 55 1.47 -3.36 -16.02
N PRO A 56 2.46 -2.87 -16.79
CA PRO A 56 3.22 -3.70 -17.72
C PRO A 56 4.02 -4.80 -17.00
N PHE A 57 4.14 -4.71 -15.67
CA PHE A 57 4.87 -5.66 -14.86
C PHE A 57 3.96 -6.58 -14.03
N PRO A 58 4.24 -7.89 -14.00
CA PRO A 58 3.44 -8.83 -13.23
C PRO A 58 3.59 -8.62 -11.72
N GLY A 59 2.51 -8.87 -10.99
CA GLY A 59 2.51 -8.83 -9.52
C GLY A 59 2.48 -7.42 -8.92
N GLY A 60 2.23 -6.38 -9.73
CA GLY A 60 2.07 -5.01 -9.24
C GLY A 60 0.78 -4.82 -8.44
N GLY A 61 0.86 -4.02 -7.38
CA GLY A 61 -0.28 -3.69 -6.52
C GLY A 61 0.10 -2.75 -5.39
N SER A 62 -0.86 -2.40 -4.56
CA SER A 62 -0.62 -1.59 -3.37
C SER A 62 -1.56 -1.94 -2.23
N CYS A 63 -1.17 -1.52 -1.03
CA CYS A 63 -2.07 -1.46 0.11
C CYS A 63 -2.05 -0.06 0.71
N LEU A 64 -3.24 0.51 0.85
CA LEU A 64 -3.45 1.85 1.35
C LEU A 64 -4.13 1.84 2.72
N TYR A 65 -3.45 2.37 3.75
CA TYR A 65 -4.04 2.67 5.06
C TYR A 65 -4.29 4.17 5.17
N ASN A 66 -5.54 4.54 5.46
CA ASN A 66 -5.93 5.93 5.68
C ASN A 66 -6.21 6.18 7.16
N GLY A 67 -5.73 7.30 7.69
CA GLY A 67 -6.13 7.78 9.02
C GLY A 67 -7.64 7.98 9.10
N THR A 68 -8.23 7.71 10.27
CA THR A 68 -9.66 8.00 10.51
C THR A 68 -9.89 9.45 10.93
N THR A 69 -8.86 10.10 11.49
CA THR A 69 -8.91 11.50 11.89
C THR A 69 -8.73 12.37 10.65
N SER A 70 -9.85 12.84 10.10
CA SER A 70 -9.82 13.81 9.01
C SER A 70 -9.73 15.20 9.62
N VAL A 71 -8.52 15.73 9.75
CA VAL A 71 -8.37 17.19 9.92
C VAL A 71 -8.51 17.79 8.52
N ILE A 72 -9.42 18.75 8.34
CA ILE A 72 -9.69 19.36 7.04
C ILE A 72 -8.36 19.87 6.45
N GLY A 73 -7.99 19.37 5.27
CA GLY A 73 -6.74 19.72 4.57
C GLY A 73 -5.49 18.91 4.97
N ALA A 74 -5.61 17.94 5.87
CA ALA A 74 -4.49 17.11 6.33
C ALA A 74 -4.61 15.66 5.82
N SER A 75 -3.58 15.18 5.12
CA SER A 75 -3.51 13.77 4.69
C SER A 75 -2.78 12.92 5.73
N TYR A 76 -3.35 11.76 6.05
CA TYR A 76 -2.76 10.72 6.92
C TYR A 76 -2.82 9.39 6.19
N VAL A 77 -1.71 8.98 5.59
CA VAL A 77 -1.64 7.86 4.66
C VAL A 77 -0.39 7.03 4.93
N VAL A 78 -0.54 5.71 4.93
CA VAL A 78 0.55 4.76 4.68
C VAL A 78 0.21 4.01 3.41
N ASN A 79 1.07 4.12 2.40
CA ASN A 79 0.86 3.49 1.10
C ASN A 79 2.05 2.58 0.78
N VAL A 80 1.80 1.28 0.83
CA VAL A 80 2.75 0.24 0.42
C VAL A 80 2.51 -0.06 -1.04
N ILE A 81 3.51 0.11 -1.90
CA ILE A 81 3.38 -0.08 -3.35
C ILE A 81 4.35 -1.18 -3.76
N VAL A 82 3.85 -2.26 -4.33
CA VAL A 82 4.65 -3.23 -5.08
C VAL A 82 4.56 -2.83 -6.55
N LEU A 83 5.65 -2.31 -7.08
CA LEU A 83 5.72 -1.83 -8.47
C LEU A 83 5.79 -3.02 -9.45
N GLY A 84 6.38 -4.14 -9.01
CA GLY A 84 6.36 -5.40 -9.73
C GLY A 84 7.22 -6.47 -9.08
N THR A 85 7.10 -7.69 -9.61
CA THR A 85 7.89 -8.87 -9.22
C THR A 85 8.63 -9.40 -10.44
N LYS A 86 9.74 -10.12 -10.23
CA LYS A 86 10.62 -10.66 -11.30
C LYS A 86 11.10 -9.58 -12.29
N ILE A 87 11.28 -8.36 -11.80
CA ILE A 87 11.79 -7.22 -12.58
C ILE A 87 13.29 -7.44 -12.83
N PRO A 88 13.76 -7.46 -14.09
CA PRO A 88 15.19 -7.49 -14.38
C PRO A 88 15.88 -6.25 -13.82
N ARG A 89 17.12 -6.41 -13.34
CA ARG A 89 17.89 -5.30 -12.78
C ARG A 89 18.02 -4.11 -13.75
N SER A 90 18.21 -4.39 -15.04
CA SER A 90 18.29 -3.36 -16.08
C SER A 90 17.02 -2.50 -16.19
N VAL A 91 15.84 -3.11 -16.01
CA VAL A 91 14.55 -2.42 -16.01
C VAL A 91 14.37 -1.61 -14.74
N TYR A 92 14.81 -2.13 -13.59
CA TYR A 92 14.85 -1.35 -12.36
C TYR A 92 15.69 -0.09 -12.53
N ASP A 93 16.91 -0.22 -13.05
CA ASP A 93 17.82 0.91 -13.20
C ASP A 93 17.35 1.93 -14.25
N SER A 94 16.57 1.53 -15.27
CA SER A 94 16.07 2.44 -16.32
C SER A 94 14.70 3.06 -16.04
N GLU A 95 13.75 2.30 -15.51
CA GLU A 95 12.34 2.72 -15.37
C GLU A 95 11.99 3.19 -13.96
N PHE A 96 12.67 2.66 -12.94
CA PHE A 96 12.26 2.85 -11.54
C PHE A 96 13.27 3.66 -10.73
N LYS A 97 14.56 3.43 -10.95
CA LYS A 97 15.63 4.20 -10.34
C LYS A 97 15.86 5.46 -11.17
N GLY A 98 15.85 6.63 -10.54
CA GLY A 98 16.28 7.83 -11.24
C GLY A 98 15.21 8.65 -11.94
N ASN A 99 13.93 8.58 -11.57
CA ASN A 99 12.93 9.49 -12.15
C ASN A 99 13.33 10.95 -11.84
N PRO A 100 13.73 11.75 -12.85
CA PRO A 100 14.20 13.11 -12.62
C PRO A 100 13.12 14.03 -12.02
N ASP A 101 11.85 13.70 -12.26
CA ASP A 101 10.71 14.46 -11.75
C ASP A 101 10.42 14.17 -10.27
N ALA A 102 10.98 13.09 -9.71
CA ALA A 102 10.78 12.71 -8.31
C ALA A 102 11.72 13.48 -7.35
N GLY A 103 12.65 14.28 -7.88
CA GLY A 103 13.59 15.08 -7.10
C GLY A 103 14.88 14.35 -6.73
N PRO A 104 15.69 14.92 -5.82
CA PRO A 104 17.01 14.38 -5.50
C PRO A 104 16.89 13.02 -4.79
N ILE A 105 17.64 12.07 -5.32
CA ILE A 105 17.72 10.70 -4.82
C ILE A 105 18.80 10.62 -3.75
N THR A 106 18.46 10.09 -2.58
CA THR A 106 19.43 9.79 -1.52
C THR A 106 19.54 8.27 -1.35
N PRO A 107 20.73 7.67 -1.41
CA PRO A 107 20.90 6.24 -1.20
C PRO A 107 20.53 5.83 0.23
N VAL A 108 19.90 4.66 0.38
CA VAL A 108 19.52 4.08 1.68
C VAL A 108 20.23 2.74 1.85
N PRO A 109 21.46 2.71 2.38
CA PRO A 109 22.25 1.49 2.48
C PRO A 109 21.63 0.48 3.46
N GLY A 110 21.78 -0.81 3.16
CA GLY A 110 21.35 -1.90 4.04
C GLY A 110 19.84 -2.21 3.98
N LEU A 111 19.19 -1.87 2.87
CA LEU A 111 17.80 -2.22 2.56
C LEU A 111 17.73 -2.83 1.16
N GLY A 112 17.46 -4.14 1.06
CA GLY A 112 17.50 -4.87 -0.21
C GLY A 112 18.89 -4.88 -0.86
N GLU A 113 18.92 -5.13 -2.17
CA GLU A 113 20.14 -5.02 -2.98
C GLU A 113 20.44 -3.56 -3.35
N ASP A 114 19.40 -2.76 -3.57
CA ASP A 114 19.50 -1.33 -3.82
C ASP A 114 18.27 -0.62 -3.28
N ALA A 115 18.47 0.52 -2.64
CA ALA A 115 17.38 1.32 -2.13
C ALA A 115 17.75 2.80 -2.14
N PHE A 116 16.74 3.61 -2.37
CA PHE A 116 16.88 5.05 -2.35
C PHE A 116 15.62 5.71 -1.83
N SER A 117 15.80 6.93 -1.33
CA SER A 117 14.70 7.81 -0.95
C SER A 117 14.63 9.01 -1.87
N VAL A 118 13.41 9.37 -2.23
CA VAL A 118 13.03 10.71 -2.69
C VAL A 118 12.21 11.37 -1.58
N PRO A 119 11.95 12.69 -1.60
CA PRO A 119 11.17 13.34 -0.55
C PRO A 119 9.83 12.62 -0.27
N GLY A 120 9.78 11.93 0.87
CA GLY A 120 8.60 11.23 1.38
C GLY A 120 8.32 9.81 0.90
N VAL A 121 9.19 9.26 0.05
CA VAL A 121 9.05 7.88 -0.45
C VAL A 121 10.41 7.19 -0.39
N VAL A 122 10.43 5.95 0.08
CA VAL A 122 11.60 5.07 -0.04
C VAL A 122 11.25 3.94 -0.99
N SER A 123 12.10 3.71 -1.98
CA SER A 123 11.99 2.62 -2.96
C SER A 123 13.15 1.64 -2.77
N VAL A 124 12.86 0.35 -2.93
CA VAL A 124 13.82 -0.74 -2.79
C VAL A 124 13.66 -1.75 -3.92
N PHE A 125 14.80 -2.22 -4.41
CA PHE A 125 14.94 -3.39 -5.26
C PHE A 125 15.61 -4.52 -4.48
N ASP A 126 15.02 -5.70 -4.55
CA ASP A 126 15.52 -6.89 -3.87
C ASP A 126 15.13 -8.15 -4.64
N HIS A 127 16.10 -8.84 -5.27
CA HIS A 127 15.88 -10.09 -6.01
C HIS A 127 14.73 -10.03 -7.05
N GLY A 128 14.59 -8.91 -7.77
CA GLY A 128 13.54 -8.72 -8.77
C GLY A 128 12.19 -8.21 -8.22
N LEU A 129 12.06 -8.02 -6.91
CA LEU A 129 10.95 -7.30 -6.31
C LEU A 129 11.28 -5.81 -6.28
N VAL A 130 10.37 -4.97 -6.80
CA VAL A 130 10.44 -3.51 -6.64
C VAL A 130 9.31 -3.07 -5.73
N MET A 131 9.64 -2.47 -4.60
CA MET A 131 8.68 -1.99 -3.61
C MET A 131 8.99 -0.55 -3.22
N ALA A 132 7.95 0.25 -3.02
CA ALA A 132 8.04 1.58 -2.45
C ALA A 132 7.10 1.71 -1.24
N LEU A 133 7.49 2.56 -0.29
CA LEU A 133 6.66 2.91 0.85
C LEU A 133 6.62 4.44 0.99
N GLU A 134 5.40 4.96 1.09
CA GLU A 134 5.11 6.36 1.36
C GLU A 134 4.35 6.45 2.68
N ILE A 135 4.74 7.41 3.52
CA ILE A 135 4.01 7.74 4.74
C ILE A 135 3.85 9.24 4.81
N VAL A 136 2.60 9.70 4.82
CA VAL A 136 2.23 11.10 4.97
C VAL A 136 1.46 11.26 6.26
N LYS A 137 1.91 12.17 7.12
CA LYS A 137 1.25 12.52 8.39
C LYS A 137 1.04 14.01 8.42
N ASN A 138 -0.21 14.45 8.55
CA ASN A 138 -0.58 15.85 8.57
C ASN A 138 -0.07 16.63 7.33
N SER A 139 -0.19 16.02 6.15
CA SER A 139 0.33 16.57 4.87
C SER A 139 1.85 16.79 4.84
N ARG A 140 2.59 16.17 5.78
CA ARG A 140 4.06 16.14 5.78
C ARG A 140 4.55 14.71 5.61
N PRO A 141 5.59 14.48 4.81
CA PRO A 141 6.22 13.18 4.79
C PRO A 141 6.74 12.77 6.17
N ALA A 142 6.66 11.48 6.49
CA ALA A 142 7.27 10.94 7.69
C ALA A 142 8.80 10.90 7.58
N ASP A 143 9.46 10.76 8.72
CA ASP A 143 10.91 10.56 8.77
C ASP A 143 11.30 9.30 7.99
N ILE A 144 12.34 9.42 7.15
CA ILE A 144 12.86 8.31 6.34
C ILE A 144 13.19 7.09 7.21
N ALA A 145 13.68 7.29 8.43
CA ALA A 145 13.97 6.20 9.37
C ALA A 145 12.73 5.34 9.71
N VAL A 146 11.56 5.96 9.85
CA VAL A 146 10.29 5.24 10.08
C VAL A 146 9.91 4.43 8.86
N ILE A 147 10.03 5.03 7.67
CA ILE A 147 9.73 4.38 6.38
C ILE A 147 10.67 3.17 6.18
N VAL A 148 11.98 3.34 6.40
CA VAL A 148 12.97 2.27 6.28
C VAL A 148 12.71 1.14 7.27
N GLY A 149 12.35 1.46 8.52
CA GLY A 149 11.99 0.46 9.52
C GLY A 149 10.81 -0.41 9.10
N LEU A 150 9.79 0.19 8.50
CA LEU A 150 8.63 -0.54 7.97
C LEU A 150 8.96 -1.33 6.71
N LEU A 151 9.72 -0.76 5.78
CA LEU A 151 10.14 -1.47 4.56
C LEU A 151 10.98 -2.70 4.89
N ARG A 152 11.87 -2.65 5.89
CA ARG A 152 12.65 -3.81 6.30
C ARG A 152 11.75 -4.97 6.75
N LYS A 153 10.70 -4.68 7.52
CA LYS A 153 9.72 -5.69 7.94
C LYS A 153 8.87 -6.19 6.77
N ALA A 154 8.46 -5.29 5.88
CA ALA A 154 7.71 -5.62 4.67
C ALA A 154 8.52 -6.55 3.76
N LEU A 155 9.80 -6.27 3.52
CA LEU A 155 10.70 -7.11 2.75
C LEU A 155 10.87 -8.50 3.36
N ALA A 156 11.00 -8.60 4.69
CA ALA A 156 11.09 -9.89 5.37
C ALA A 156 9.82 -10.74 5.19
N ARG A 157 8.64 -10.10 5.10
CA ARG A 157 7.36 -10.77 4.80
C ARG A 157 7.15 -11.05 3.32
N ALA A 158 7.76 -10.26 2.45
CA ALA A 158 7.66 -10.38 1.00
C ALA A 158 8.41 -11.58 0.41
N GLY A 159 8.99 -12.48 1.23
CA GLY A 159 9.69 -13.67 0.75
C GLY A 159 8.86 -14.56 -0.19
N GLY A 160 7.52 -14.52 -0.10
CA GLY A 160 6.62 -15.20 -1.04
C GLY A 160 6.32 -14.44 -2.35
N LEU A 161 6.79 -13.20 -2.50
CA LEU A 161 6.63 -12.35 -3.69
C LEU A 161 7.89 -12.25 -4.55
N ARG A 162 9.04 -12.73 -4.04
CA ARG A 162 10.34 -12.74 -4.73
C ARG A 162 10.41 -13.90 -5.72
#